data_AF-A0A6G0HEJ4-F1
#
_entry.id   AF-A0A6G0HEJ4-F1
#
_cell.length_a   1.000
_cell.length_b   1.000
_cell.length_c   1.000
_cell.angle_alpha   90.00
_cell.angle_beta   90.00
_cell.angle_gamma   90.00
#
_symmetry.space_group_name_H-M   'P 1'
#
loop_
_entity.id
_entity.type
_entity.pdbx_description
1 polymer ?
#
loop_
_entity_poly.entity_id
_entity_poly.type
_entity_poly.pdbx_seq_one_letter_code
_entity_poly.pdbx_strand_id
1 'polypeptide(L)'
;MEKTVCVYNCSFQYQGHNLNELLLPGPPLGPSLLSVLLRFREHALAFSSDIRGMFHQVRLLQSDKPLLRFLWRDLRPENPPSVYEWQVLPFGTTCSPCCATFALQKHVQDHSQPGEDVQVIIEKSFYVDNCLHSLTSREAARVLVDKLRHLLAEGGFELSSGPATTPPSSPIFPLKSGQTPVNCGSAMVGQMSRSQPLDYTGTASQTPCPTSIAWWIAQWPQ
;
A
#
# COMPACT_ATOMS: atom_id res chain seq x y z
N MET A 1 -12.82 -24.12 -8.93
CA MET A 1 -12.95 -23.70 -7.52
C MET A 1 -13.13 -22.20 -7.52
N GLU A 2 -14.31 -21.73 -7.13
CA GLU A 2 -14.57 -20.31 -6.92
C GLU A 2 -13.79 -19.85 -5.69
N LYS A 3 -13.12 -18.70 -5.81
CA LYS A 3 -12.20 -18.24 -4.80
C LYS A 3 -12.79 -17.04 -4.07
N THR A 4 -13.20 -17.25 -2.83
CA THR A 4 -13.74 -16.20 -1.96
C THR A 4 -12.60 -15.36 -1.38
N VAL A 5 -12.73 -14.04 -1.47
CA VAL A 5 -11.80 -13.06 -0.89
C VAL A 5 -12.55 -12.21 0.13
N CYS A 6 -11.98 -12.03 1.32
CA CYS A 6 -12.54 -11.13 2.32
C CYS A 6 -12.19 -9.67 1.98
N VAL A 7 -13.18 -8.78 2.07
CA VAL A 7 -13.01 -7.34 1.79
C VAL A 7 -13.36 -6.54 3.03
N TYR A 8 -12.46 -5.65 3.44
CA TYR A 8 -12.72 -4.70 4.52
C TYR A 8 -13.46 -3.47 3.97
N ASN A 9 -14.78 -3.43 4.17
CA ASN A 9 -15.64 -2.40 3.59
C ASN A 9 -15.59 -1.09 4.40
N CYS A 10 -14.66 -0.20 4.04
CA CYS A 10 -14.50 1.11 4.68
C CYS A 10 -15.52 2.17 4.18
N SER A 11 -16.24 1.87 3.10
CA SER A 11 -17.30 2.73 2.55
C SER A 11 -18.70 2.43 3.10
N PHE A 12 -18.83 1.41 3.97
CA PHE A 12 -20.12 1.08 4.57
C PHE A 12 -20.60 2.24 5.45
N GLN A 13 -21.82 2.70 5.21
CA GLN A 13 -22.42 3.80 5.95
C GLN A 13 -23.15 3.28 7.19
N TYR A 14 -22.84 3.86 8.33
CA TYR A 14 -23.55 3.66 9.58
C TYR A 14 -23.86 5.02 10.19
N GLN A 15 -25.13 5.27 10.53
CA GLN A 15 -25.59 6.55 11.07
C GLN A 15 -25.19 7.78 10.22
N GLY A 16 -25.17 7.62 8.90
CA GLY A 16 -24.85 8.71 7.97
C GLY A 16 -23.35 9.00 7.80
N HIS A 17 -22.47 8.20 8.41
CA HIS A 17 -21.03 8.31 8.27
C HIS A 17 -20.41 7.00 7.78
N ASN A 18 -19.31 7.08 7.06
CA ASN A 18 -18.44 5.93 6.81
C ASN A 18 -16.99 6.20 7.26
N LEU A 19 -16.19 5.14 7.38
CA LEU A 19 -14.81 5.25 7.86
C LEU A 19 -13.96 6.15 6.95
N ASN A 20 -14.16 6.06 5.64
CA ASN A 20 -13.39 6.84 4.66
C ASN A 20 -13.67 8.35 4.69
N GLU A 21 -14.84 8.78 5.17
CA GLU A 21 -15.17 10.19 5.40
C GLU A 21 -14.47 10.76 6.66
N LEU A 22 -14.15 9.89 7.62
CA LEU A 22 -13.49 10.27 8.88
C LEU A 22 -11.97 10.20 8.79
N LEU A 23 -11.43 9.50 7.78
CA LEU A 23 -10.00 9.40 7.53
C LEU A 23 -9.54 10.47 6.54
N LEU A 24 -8.43 11.14 6.86
CA LEU A 24 -7.81 12.08 5.94
C LEU A 24 -7.11 11.31 4.81
N PRO A 25 -7.48 11.51 3.53
CA PRO A 25 -6.87 10.80 2.41
C PRO A 25 -5.38 11.13 2.22
N GLY A 26 -4.95 12.29 2.71
CA GLY A 26 -3.62 12.83 2.49
C GLY A 26 -3.46 13.49 1.11
N PRO A 27 -2.35 14.21 0.89
CA PRO A 27 -2.05 14.82 -0.39
C PRO A 27 -1.67 13.75 -1.44
N PRO A 28 -1.83 14.05 -2.75
CA PRO A 28 -1.34 13.17 -3.80
C PRO A 28 0.21 13.23 -3.85
N LEU A 29 0.87 12.20 -3.32
CA LEU A 29 2.35 12.13 -3.27
C LEU A 29 3.00 11.47 -4.50
N GLY A 30 2.20 10.85 -5.37
CA GLY A 30 2.68 10.15 -6.57
C GLY A 30 2.49 10.93 -7.87
N PRO A 31 3.21 10.55 -8.94
CA PRO A 31 3.00 11.10 -10.27
C PRO A 31 1.61 10.72 -10.80
N SER A 32 1.06 11.55 -11.68
CA SER A 32 -0.17 11.20 -12.38
C SER A 32 0.03 9.93 -13.22
N LEU A 33 -1.03 9.12 -13.35
CA LEU A 33 -1.01 7.92 -14.20
C LEU A 33 -0.57 8.27 -15.64
N LEU A 34 -1.03 9.41 -16.17
CA LEU A 34 -0.64 9.89 -17.50
C LEU A 34 0.88 10.11 -17.59
N SER A 35 1.48 10.78 -16.61
CA SER A 35 2.93 11.02 -16.59
C SER A 35 3.73 9.72 -16.54
N VAL A 36 3.27 8.73 -15.76
CA VAL A 36 3.89 7.41 -15.68
C VAL A 36 3.80 6.68 -17.04
N LEU A 37 2.62 6.70 -17.68
CA LEU A 37 2.41 6.07 -18.99
C LEU A 37 3.23 6.73 -20.10
N LEU A 38 3.40 8.05 -20.07
CA LEU A 38 4.26 8.76 -21.04
C LEU A 38 5.72 8.31 -20.92
N ARG A 39 6.28 8.23 -19.70
CA ARG A 39 7.64 7.72 -19.46
C ARG A 39 7.80 6.25 -19.81
N PHE A 40 6.76 5.45 -19.59
CA PHE A 40 6.75 4.04 -19.98
C PHE A 40 6.79 3.84 -21.51
N ARG A 41 6.38 4.83 -22.29
CA ARG A 41 6.38 4.79 -23.77
C ARG A 41 7.53 5.57 -24.41
N GLU A 42 8.40 6.17 -23.61
CA GLU A 42 9.49 7.05 -24.08
C GLU A 42 10.55 6.28 -24.88
N HIS A 43 10.82 5.03 -24.50
CA HIS A 43 11.81 4.18 -25.17
C HIS A 43 11.22 2.85 -25.65
N ALA A 44 11.95 2.20 -26.57
CA ALA A 44 11.54 0.93 -27.17
C ALA A 44 11.63 -0.28 -26.22
N LEU A 45 12.43 -0.19 -25.14
CA LEU A 45 12.51 -1.21 -24.11
C LEU A 45 11.84 -0.71 -22.85
N ALA A 46 10.99 -1.53 -22.24
CA ALA A 46 10.31 -1.15 -21.01
C ALA A 46 10.19 -2.33 -20.04
N PHE A 47 10.15 -2.00 -18.74
CA PHE A 47 9.90 -2.96 -17.68
C PHE A 47 8.73 -2.53 -16.81
N SER A 48 8.06 -3.53 -16.25
CA SER A 48 6.93 -3.37 -15.35
C SER A 48 7.12 -4.31 -14.17
N SER A 49 6.86 -3.82 -12.97
CA SER A 49 6.96 -4.57 -11.72
C SER A 49 5.95 -4.00 -10.72
N ASP A 50 5.49 -4.80 -9.77
CA ASP A 50 4.63 -4.36 -8.66
C ASP A 50 5.30 -4.62 -7.31
N ILE A 51 5.00 -3.82 -6.29
CA ILE A 51 5.40 -4.11 -4.90
C ILE A 51 4.35 -5.05 -4.30
N ARG A 52 4.78 -6.25 -3.94
CA ARG A 52 3.90 -7.30 -3.42
C ARG A 52 3.26 -6.89 -2.11
N GLY A 53 1.95 -6.64 -2.13
CA GLY A 53 1.23 -6.28 -0.91
C GLY A 53 1.78 -5.02 -0.24
N MET A 54 2.09 -3.99 -1.04
CA MET A 54 2.69 -2.72 -0.60
C MET A 54 2.09 -2.16 0.69
N PHE A 55 0.76 -2.13 0.81
CA PHE A 55 0.10 -1.60 2.02
C PHE A 55 0.39 -2.46 3.25
N HIS A 56 0.40 -3.78 3.09
CA HIS A 56 0.65 -4.71 4.19
C HIS A 56 2.10 -4.74 4.68
N GLN A 57 3.04 -4.12 3.94
CA GLN A 57 4.43 -3.96 4.39
C GLN A 57 4.59 -2.76 5.35
N VAL A 58 3.60 -1.87 5.41
CA VAL A 58 3.62 -0.70 6.28
C VAL A 58 2.80 -0.96 7.56
N ARG A 59 3.47 -0.87 8.71
CA ARG A 59 2.83 -1.06 10.02
C ARG A 59 2.04 0.18 10.45
N LEU A 60 0.91 -0.05 11.09
CA LEU A 60 0.14 1.00 11.75
C LEU A 60 0.78 1.40 13.08
N LEU A 61 0.65 2.68 13.42
CA LEU A 61 0.97 3.19 14.75
C LEU A 61 0.02 2.56 15.78
N GLN A 62 0.52 2.32 16.99
CA GLN A 62 -0.29 1.71 18.06
C GLN A 62 -1.54 2.54 18.40
N SER A 63 -1.47 3.88 18.25
CA SER A 63 -2.59 4.80 18.43
C SER A 63 -3.71 4.62 17.40
N ASP A 64 -3.38 4.16 16.20
CA ASP A 64 -4.29 4.16 15.06
C ASP A 64 -4.97 2.79 14.87
N LYS A 65 -4.39 1.71 15.40
CA LYS A 65 -4.97 0.35 15.32
C LYS A 65 -6.40 0.26 15.88
N PRO A 66 -6.76 0.91 17.00
CA PRO A 66 -8.12 0.91 17.52
C PRO A 66 -9.16 1.48 16.54
N LEU A 67 -8.75 2.33 15.60
CA LEU A 67 -9.63 2.93 14.59
C LEU A 67 -9.96 1.95 13.46
N LEU A 68 -9.12 0.93 13.26
CA LEU A 68 -9.19 -0.03 12.16
C LEU A 68 -9.57 -1.42 12.68
N ARG A 69 -10.68 -1.46 13.42
CA ARG A 69 -11.25 -2.69 13.98
C ARG A 69 -12.30 -3.31 13.08
N PHE A 70 -12.47 -4.62 13.22
CA PHE A 70 -13.56 -5.36 12.62
C PHE A 70 -14.00 -6.52 13.49
N LEU A 71 -15.23 -6.97 13.25
CA LEU A 71 -15.83 -8.13 13.90
C LEU A 71 -15.60 -9.38 13.03
N TRP A 72 -15.20 -10.48 13.66
CA TRP A 72 -15.05 -11.76 12.99
C TRP A 72 -15.59 -12.90 13.84
N ARG A 73 -16.30 -13.84 13.20
CA ARG A 73 -16.89 -15.02 13.83
C ARG A 73 -16.65 -16.33 13.07
N ASP A 74 -15.63 -16.37 12.22
CA ASP A 74 -15.21 -17.57 11.46
C ASP A 74 -16.35 -18.29 10.72
N LEU A 75 -17.26 -17.51 10.12
CA LEU A 75 -18.47 -18.01 9.44
C LEU A 75 -19.38 -18.90 10.31
N ARG A 76 -19.29 -18.81 11.64
CA ARG A 76 -20.12 -19.51 12.63
C ARG A 76 -21.12 -18.54 13.26
N PRO A 77 -22.38 -18.49 12.77
CA PRO A 77 -23.36 -17.54 13.24
C PRO A 77 -23.67 -17.61 14.74
N GLU A 78 -23.56 -18.80 15.31
CA GLU A 78 -23.82 -19.15 16.70
C GLU A 78 -22.79 -18.60 17.70
N ASN A 79 -21.57 -18.28 17.25
CA ASN A 79 -20.53 -17.77 18.13
C ASN A 79 -20.64 -16.24 18.29
N PRO A 80 -20.37 -15.71 19.50
CA PRO A 80 -20.23 -14.26 19.65
C PRO A 80 -19.06 -13.76 18.79
N PRO A 81 -19.20 -12.62 18.11
CA PRO A 81 -18.12 -12.08 17.30
C PRO A 81 -16.94 -11.70 18.17
N SER A 82 -15.73 -12.02 17.71
CA SER A 82 -14.49 -11.50 18.27
C SER A 82 -14.08 -10.22 17.55
N VAL A 83 -13.45 -9.31 18.28
CA VAL A 83 -12.93 -8.06 17.74
C VAL A 83 -11.46 -8.24 17.35
N TYR A 84 -11.13 -7.82 16.13
CA TYR A 84 -9.78 -7.85 15.58
C TYR A 84 -9.36 -6.45 15.15
N GLU A 85 -8.07 -6.18 15.19
CA GLU A 85 -7.46 -4.92 14.77
C GLU A 85 -6.42 -5.18 13.68
N TRP A 86 -6.42 -4.34 12.65
CA TRP A 86 -5.35 -4.33 11.66
C TRP A 86 -4.02 -3.92 12.29
N GLN A 87 -2.94 -4.62 11.93
CA GLN A 87 -1.57 -4.28 12.33
C GLN A 87 -0.82 -3.46 11.27
N VAL A 88 -1.32 -3.50 10.04
CA VAL A 88 -0.72 -2.92 8.83
C VAL A 88 -1.79 -2.15 8.06
N LEU A 89 -1.39 -1.31 7.10
CA LEU A 89 -2.35 -0.53 6.32
C LEU A 89 -3.34 -1.46 5.59
N PRO A 90 -4.66 -1.34 5.86
CA PRO A 90 -5.65 -2.17 5.21
C PRO A 90 -5.95 -1.66 3.79
N PHE A 91 -6.36 -2.59 2.93
CA PHE A 91 -7.03 -2.24 1.67
C PHE A 91 -8.41 -1.64 1.94
N GLY A 92 -8.79 -0.62 1.16
CA GLY A 92 -10.11 -0.01 1.18
C GLY A 92 -10.21 1.32 1.93
N THR A 93 -9.19 1.70 2.71
CA THR A 93 -9.13 3.02 3.34
C THR A 93 -8.62 4.08 2.36
N THR A 94 -9.16 5.29 2.46
CA THR A 94 -8.77 6.44 1.62
C THR A 94 -7.33 6.92 1.88
N CYS A 95 -6.80 6.72 3.09
CA CYS A 95 -5.47 7.17 3.50
C CYS A 95 -4.34 6.20 3.14
N SER A 96 -4.64 4.90 2.94
CA SER A 96 -3.62 3.86 2.72
C SER A 96 -2.68 4.15 1.54
N PRO A 97 -3.18 4.59 0.35
CA PRO A 97 -2.29 4.89 -0.77
C PRO A 97 -1.27 5.98 -0.44
N CYS A 98 -1.71 7.10 0.15
CA CYS A 98 -0.82 8.19 0.54
C CYS A 98 0.23 7.73 1.55
N CYS A 99 -0.20 7.00 2.60
CA CYS A 99 0.70 6.53 3.64
C CYS A 99 1.76 5.57 3.11
N ALA A 100 1.36 4.64 2.23
CA ALA A 100 2.28 3.68 1.64
C ALA A 100 3.27 4.33 0.66
N THR A 101 2.79 5.26 -0.18
CA THR A 101 3.67 6.02 -1.08
C THR A 101 4.66 6.87 -0.30
N PHE A 102 4.23 7.50 0.79
CA PHE A 102 5.11 8.25 1.68
C PHE A 102 6.20 7.36 2.28
N ALA A 103 5.82 6.21 2.84
CA ALA A 103 6.78 5.27 3.43
C ALA A 103 7.82 4.79 2.40
N LEU A 104 7.40 4.50 1.17
CA LEU A 104 8.28 4.11 0.07
C LEU A 104 9.26 5.24 -0.31
N GLN A 105 8.75 6.46 -0.51
CA GLN A 105 9.56 7.63 -0.87
C GLN A 105 10.55 7.99 0.25
N LYS A 106 10.10 7.95 1.50
CA LYS A 106 10.93 8.23 2.67
C LYS A 106 12.04 7.20 2.83
N HIS A 107 11.74 5.91 2.67
CA HIS A 107 12.75 4.85 2.67
C HIS A 107 13.86 5.13 1.65
N VAL A 108 13.49 5.46 0.42
CA VAL A 108 14.46 5.74 -0.64
C VAL A 108 15.24 7.02 -0.38
N GLN A 109 14.59 8.07 0.11
CA GLN A 109 15.26 9.32 0.48
C GLN A 109 16.31 9.12 1.58
N ASP A 110 16.03 8.26 2.56
CA ASP A 110 16.93 8.03 3.70
C ASP A 110 18.11 7.09 3.35
N HIS A 111 18.00 6.31 2.27
CA HIS A 111 18.97 5.26 1.89
C HIS A 111 19.61 5.46 0.51
N SER A 112 19.35 6.57 -0.18
CA SER A 112 19.98 6.91 -1.48
C SER A 112 20.43 8.36 -1.53
N GLN A 113 21.39 8.68 -2.39
CA GLN A 113 21.84 10.06 -2.57
C GLN A 113 20.88 10.85 -3.49
N PRO A 114 20.73 12.17 -3.26
CA PRO A 114 19.93 13.02 -4.13
C PRO A 114 20.33 12.90 -5.61
N GLY A 115 19.37 12.54 -6.45
CA GLY A 115 19.58 12.43 -7.90
C GLY A 115 20.05 11.07 -8.39
N GLU A 116 20.14 10.06 -7.52
CA GLU A 116 20.31 8.68 -7.95
C GLU A 116 19.12 8.19 -8.79
N ASP A 117 19.41 7.35 -9.80
CA ASP A 117 18.40 6.80 -10.71
C ASP A 117 17.22 6.17 -9.95
N VAL A 118 17.49 5.47 -8.85
CA VAL A 118 16.46 4.78 -8.05
C VAL A 118 15.46 5.76 -7.44
N GLN A 119 15.94 6.88 -6.91
CA GLN A 119 15.07 7.93 -6.36
C GLN A 119 14.16 8.50 -7.44
N VAL A 120 14.73 8.81 -8.61
CA VAL A 120 13.97 9.36 -9.75
C VAL A 120 12.88 8.38 -10.20
N ILE A 121 13.18 7.08 -10.24
CA ILE A 121 12.20 6.06 -10.62
C ILE A 121 11.05 5.99 -9.61
N ILE A 122 11.36 5.98 -8.31
CA ILE A 122 10.36 5.89 -7.25
C ILE A 122 9.43 7.11 -7.27
N GLU A 123 9.98 8.30 -7.50
CA GLU A 123 9.21 9.54 -7.53
C GLU A 123 8.43 9.74 -8.84
N LYS A 124 8.89 9.20 -9.97
CA LYS A 124 8.35 9.55 -11.30
C LYS A 124 7.73 8.39 -12.07
N SER A 125 8.02 7.16 -11.70
CA SER A 125 7.65 5.95 -12.46
C SER A 125 6.80 4.96 -11.67
N PHE A 126 6.52 5.21 -10.40
CA PHE A 126 5.54 4.46 -9.63
C PHE A 126 4.15 5.07 -9.71
N TYR A 127 3.16 4.25 -10.04
CA TYR A 127 1.75 4.54 -9.81
C TYR A 127 1.24 3.61 -8.72
N VAL A 128 1.09 4.15 -7.51
CA VAL A 128 0.80 3.38 -6.29
C VAL A 128 1.83 2.26 -6.11
N ASP A 129 1.43 1.00 -6.32
CA ASP A 129 2.23 -0.20 -6.18
C ASP A 129 2.94 -0.62 -7.48
N ASN A 130 2.59 -0.02 -8.63
CA ASN A 130 3.09 -0.42 -9.94
C ASN A 130 4.23 0.50 -10.42
N CYS A 131 5.41 -0.08 -10.65
CA CYS A 131 6.52 0.56 -11.34
C CYS A 131 6.41 0.34 -12.85
N LEU A 132 6.42 1.43 -13.61
CA LEU A 132 6.43 1.43 -15.08
C LEU A 132 7.51 2.38 -15.57
N HIS A 133 8.52 1.83 -16.26
CA HIS A 133 9.60 2.65 -16.81
C HIS A 133 10.16 2.07 -18.12
N SER A 134 10.66 2.95 -18.98
CA SER A 134 11.31 2.57 -20.23
C SER A 134 12.78 2.98 -20.23
N LEU A 135 13.63 2.24 -20.94
CA LEU A 135 15.08 2.49 -21.03
C LEU A 135 15.59 2.30 -22.44
N THR A 136 16.79 2.83 -22.70
CA THR A 136 17.47 2.75 -24.00
C THR A 136 18.23 1.44 -24.24
N SER A 137 18.61 0.71 -23.18
CA SER A 137 19.34 -0.55 -23.29
C SER A 137 18.88 -1.59 -22.27
N ARG A 138 19.10 -2.88 -22.60
CA ARG A 138 18.76 -4.00 -21.72
C ARG A 138 19.69 -4.06 -20.51
N GLU A 139 20.94 -3.68 -20.71
CA GLU A 139 21.98 -3.66 -19.69
C GLU A 139 21.65 -2.61 -18.62
N ALA A 140 21.25 -1.40 -19.03
CA ALA A 140 20.77 -0.38 -18.11
C ALA A 140 19.53 -0.85 -17.34
N ALA A 141 18.60 -1.53 -18.01
CA ALA A 141 17.40 -2.06 -17.38
C ALA A 141 17.74 -3.09 -16.28
N ARG A 142 18.67 -4.02 -16.53
CA ARG A 142 19.12 -5.00 -15.53
C ARG A 142 19.73 -4.33 -14.31
N VAL A 143 20.70 -3.43 -14.53
CA VAL A 143 21.38 -2.71 -13.45
C VAL A 143 20.38 -1.93 -12.59
N LEU A 144 19.43 -1.24 -13.22
CA LEU A 144 18.43 -0.46 -12.51
C LEU A 144 17.48 -1.34 -11.69
N VAL A 145 16.99 -2.44 -12.26
CA VAL A 145 16.11 -3.39 -11.55
C VAL A 145 16.83 -4.03 -10.38
N ASP A 146 18.10 -4.41 -10.54
CA ASP A 146 18.89 -5.01 -9.45
C ASP A 146 19.13 -4.02 -8.30
N LYS A 147 19.41 -2.74 -8.63
CA LYS A 147 19.52 -1.66 -7.63
C LYS A 147 18.20 -1.43 -6.90
N LEU A 148 17.09 -1.30 -7.63
CA LEU A 148 15.75 -1.14 -7.07
C LEU A 148 15.40 -2.30 -6.13
N ARG A 149 15.67 -3.54 -6.54
CA ARG A 149 15.39 -4.73 -5.72
C ARG A 149 16.19 -4.75 -4.44
N HIS A 150 17.48 -4.41 -4.48
CA HIS A 150 18.31 -4.35 -3.28
C HIS A 150 17.82 -3.25 -2.33
N LEU A 151 17.68 -2.02 -2.83
CA LEU A 151 17.29 -0.89 -1.99
C LEU A 151 15.90 -1.09 -1.36
N LEU A 152 14.93 -1.58 -2.13
CA LEU A 152 13.58 -1.80 -1.62
C LEU A 152 13.50 -2.98 -0.66
N ALA A 153 14.30 -4.03 -0.86
CA ALA A 153 14.36 -5.16 0.06
C ALA A 153 14.86 -4.76 1.46
N GLU A 154 15.75 -3.77 1.56
CA GLU A 154 16.20 -3.23 2.86
C GLU A 154 15.05 -2.58 3.66
N GLY A 155 14.07 -1.99 2.95
CA GLY A 155 12.86 -1.43 3.54
C GLY A 155 11.72 -2.43 3.73
N GLY A 156 11.93 -3.72 3.40
CA GLY A 156 10.90 -4.74 3.39
C GLY A 156 9.91 -4.64 2.21
N PHE A 157 10.23 -3.81 1.21
CA PHE A 157 9.44 -3.66 -0.02
C PHE A 157 9.87 -4.68 -1.06
N GLU A 158 9.08 -5.75 -1.19
CA GLU A 158 9.37 -6.82 -2.15
C GLU A 158 8.83 -6.52 -3.56
N LEU A 159 9.72 -6.30 -4.52
CA LEU A 159 9.37 -6.20 -5.93
C LEU A 159 9.01 -7.57 -6.54
N SER A 160 7.89 -7.61 -7.24
CA SER A 160 7.48 -8.74 -8.05
C SER A 160 8.35 -8.83 -9.31
N SER A 161 8.82 -10.04 -9.62
CA SER A 161 9.55 -10.30 -10.86
C SER A 161 8.60 -10.29 -12.06
N GLY A 162 8.40 -9.14 -12.69
CA GLY A 162 7.73 -9.04 -14.01
C GLY A 162 8.68 -9.37 -15.17
N PRO A 163 8.19 -9.91 -16.30
CA PRO A 163 9.02 -10.11 -17.49
C PRO A 163 9.36 -8.76 -18.13
N ALA A 164 10.65 -8.51 -18.41
CA ALA A 164 11.07 -7.39 -19.25
C ALA A 164 10.63 -7.63 -20.70
N THR A 165 9.76 -6.78 -21.25
CA THR A 165 9.21 -6.96 -22.60
C THR A 165 10.05 -6.22 -23.65
N THR A 166 10.32 -6.86 -24.78
CA THR A 166 10.87 -6.27 -26.03
C THR A 166 9.76 -5.84 -26.98
N PRO A 167 10.08 -5.09 -28.07
CA PRO A 167 9.64 -3.72 -28.33
C PRO A 167 8.13 -3.53 -28.61
N PRO A 168 7.62 -2.29 -28.63
CA PRO A 168 6.19 -1.99 -28.79
C PRO A 168 5.72 -2.20 -30.24
N SER A 169 5.50 -3.44 -30.64
CA SER A 169 4.81 -3.78 -31.90
C SER A 169 3.51 -4.53 -31.68
N SER A 170 2.90 -4.45 -30.49
CA SER A 170 1.57 -5.01 -30.25
C SER A 170 0.75 -4.11 -29.34
N PRO A 171 -0.54 -3.91 -29.64
CA PRO A 171 -1.38 -2.91 -29.02
C PRO A 171 -1.64 -3.32 -27.57
N ILE A 172 -1.56 -2.35 -26.66
CA ILE A 172 -2.23 -2.35 -25.34
C ILE A 172 -2.17 -3.72 -24.65
N PHE A 173 -1.11 -3.96 -23.87
CA PHE A 173 -1.13 -5.09 -22.94
C PHE A 173 -2.34 -4.94 -22.03
N PRO A 174 -3.15 -6.01 -21.86
CA PRO A 174 -4.18 -6.00 -20.83
C PRO A 174 -3.47 -5.85 -19.49
N LEU A 175 -3.91 -4.90 -18.66
CA LEU A 175 -3.64 -4.98 -17.23
C LEU A 175 -4.00 -6.39 -16.82
N LYS A 176 -3.02 -7.21 -16.41
CA LYS A 176 -3.28 -8.55 -15.92
C LYS A 176 -4.07 -8.41 -14.61
N SER A 177 -5.39 -8.42 -14.71
CA SER A 177 -6.26 -8.79 -13.62
C SER A 177 -5.94 -10.24 -13.26
N GLY A 178 -5.34 -10.46 -12.10
CA GLY A 178 -5.17 -11.81 -11.53
C GLY A 178 -3.74 -12.15 -11.16
N GLN A 179 -3.28 -11.64 -10.01
CA GLN A 179 -2.41 -12.46 -9.17
C GLN A 179 -3.29 -13.53 -8.50
N THR A 180 -2.86 -14.78 -8.63
CA THR A 180 -3.34 -15.93 -7.87
C THR A 180 -3.38 -15.56 -6.39
N PRO A 181 -4.53 -15.64 -5.70
CA PRO A 181 -4.52 -15.11 -4.35
C PRO A 181 -3.69 -16.02 -3.43
N VAL A 182 -2.96 -15.38 -2.55
CA VAL A 182 -2.36 -16.02 -1.38
C VAL A 182 -3.47 -16.74 -0.60
N ASN A 183 -3.16 -17.88 0.01
CA ASN A 183 -4.08 -18.61 0.87
C ASN A 183 -4.55 -17.67 2.01
N CYS A 184 -5.77 -17.12 1.90
CA CYS A 184 -6.25 -16.03 2.76
C CYS A 184 -6.46 -16.47 4.22
N GLY A 185 -6.64 -17.77 4.47
CA GLY A 185 -6.83 -18.30 5.82
C GLY A 185 -5.59 -18.23 6.70
N SER A 186 -4.38 -18.23 6.10
CA SER A 186 -3.12 -18.23 6.86
C SER A 186 -2.37 -16.89 6.76
N ALA A 187 -2.55 -16.14 5.68
CA ALA A 187 -1.85 -14.86 5.47
C ALA A 187 -2.45 -13.70 6.30
N MET A 188 -3.76 -13.68 6.54
CA MET A 188 -4.40 -12.62 7.34
C MET A 188 -4.15 -12.78 8.84
N VAL A 189 -3.84 -13.99 9.32
CA VAL A 189 -3.61 -14.28 10.75
C VAL A 189 -2.37 -13.54 11.30
N GLY A 190 -1.39 -13.24 10.45
CA GLY A 190 -0.20 -12.45 10.83
C GLY A 190 -0.38 -10.93 10.75
N GLN A 191 -1.46 -10.46 10.10
CA GLN A 191 -1.72 -9.03 9.81
C GLN A 191 -2.79 -8.43 10.72
N MET A 192 -3.39 -9.26 11.57
CA MET A 192 -4.50 -8.93 12.45
C MET A 192 -4.19 -9.47 13.84
N SER A 193 -4.49 -8.71 14.88
CA SER A 193 -4.43 -9.20 16.25
C SER A 193 -5.80 -9.13 16.90
N ARG A 194 -6.10 -10.08 17.79
CA ARG A 194 -7.30 -10.00 18.63
C ARG A 194 -7.15 -8.80 19.56
N SER A 195 -8.12 -7.90 19.59
CA SER A 195 -8.08 -6.77 20.52
C SER A 195 -8.33 -7.25 21.94
N GLN A 196 -7.71 -6.60 22.93
CA GLN A 196 -8.16 -6.74 24.32
C GLN A 196 -9.55 -6.09 24.48
N PRO A 197 -10.43 -6.64 25.33
CA PRO A 197 -11.71 -6.01 25.61
C PRO A 197 -11.49 -4.63 26.26
N LEU A 198 -12.20 -3.61 25.77
CA LEU A 198 -12.23 -2.29 26.41
C LEU A 198 -13.31 -2.30 27.50
N ASP A 199 -12.92 -2.00 28.74
CA ASP A 199 -13.87 -1.70 29.81
C ASP A 199 -14.57 -0.37 29.50
N TYR A 200 -15.76 -0.46 28.92
CA TYR A 200 -16.63 0.70 28.65
C TYR A 200 -17.30 1.17 29.95
N THR A 201 -16.52 1.69 30.90
CA THR A 201 -17.03 2.43 32.06
C THR A 201 -16.29 3.75 32.20
N GLY A 202 -16.55 4.70 31.30
CA GLY A 202 -15.92 6.02 31.33
C GLY A 202 -16.74 7.06 30.60
N THR A 203 -17.25 8.02 31.36
CA THR A 203 -18.00 9.20 30.90
C THR A 203 -17.29 9.94 29.77
N ALA A 204 -18.05 10.29 28.72
CA ALA A 204 -17.59 11.13 27.61
C ALA A 204 -17.13 12.50 28.11
N SER A 205 -15.82 12.69 28.24
CA SER A 205 -15.22 14.01 28.36
C SER A 205 -14.86 14.50 26.95
N GLN A 206 -15.45 15.63 26.57
CA GLN A 206 -15.14 16.33 25.33
C GLN A 206 -13.76 16.95 25.44
N THR A 207 -12.75 16.27 24.92
CA THR A 207 -11.47 16.88 24.54
C THR A 207 -11.33 16.78 23.03
N PRO A 208 -10.94 17.85 22.32
CA PRO A 208 -10.67 17.77 20.89
C PRO A 208 -9.48 16.84 20.67
N CYS A 209 -9.73 15.67 20.10
CA CYS A 209 -8.70 14.70 19.76
C CYS A 209 -7.96 15.21 18.51
N PRO A 210 -6.65 15.53 18.60
CA PRO A 210 -5.88 15.90 17.42
C PRO A 210 -5.85 14.67 16.50
N THR A 211 -6.47 14.83 15.34
CA THR A 211 -6.84 13.75 14.44
C THR A 211 -5.59 13.17 13.77
N SER A 212 -5.42 11.84 13.90
CA SER A 212 -5.17 10.87 12.82
C SER A 212 -4.03 11.18 11.84
N ILE A 213 -3.00 10.31 11.78
CA ILE A 213 -1.99 10.06 10.71
C ILE A 213 -1.27 11.30 10.11
N ALA A 214 -1.99 12.33 9.69
CA ALA A 214 -1.52 13.61 9.19
C ALA A 214 -0.64 14.39 10.19
N TRP A 215 -0.91 14.31 11.50
CA TRP A 215 -0.06 14.96 12.51
C TRP A 215 1.34 14.33 12.60
N TRP A 216 1.47 13.05 12.26
CA TRP A 216 2.73 12.32 12.31
C TRP A 216 3.60 12.54 11.07
N ILE A 217 2.99 12.66 9.87
CA ILE A 217 3.70 13.08 8.64
C ILE A 217 4.43 14.43 8.84
N ALA A 218 3.87 15.32 9.67
CA ALA A 218 4.45 16.62 9.98
C ALA A 218 5.52 16.62 11.10
N GLN A 219 5.69 15.51 11.85
CA GLN A 219 6.51 15.48 13.08
C GLN A 219 7.60 14.40 13.14
N TRP A 220 7.91 13.73 12.04
CA TRP A 220 9.08 12.83 12.01
C TRP A 220 10.38 13.65 12.17
N PRO A 221 11.36 13.20 12.99
CA PRO A 221 12.54 14.01 13.27
C PRO A 221 13.34 14.25 11.98
N GLN A 222 13.81 15.49 11.83
CA GLN A 222 14.71 15.93 10.75
C GLN A 222 16.02 15.16 10.75
#